data_AF-A0A0D2SG42-F1
#
_entry.id   AF-A0A0D2SG42-F1
#
_cell.length_a   1.000
_cell.length_b   1.000
_cell.length_c   1.000
_cell.angle_alpha   90.00
_cell.angle_beta   90.00
_cell.angle_gamma   90.00
#
_symmetry.space_group_name_H-M   'P 1'
#
loop_
_entity.id
_entity.type
_entity.pdbx_description
1 polymer ?
#
loop_
_entity_poly.entity_id
_entity_poly.type
_entity_poly.pdbx_seq_one_letter_code
_entity_poly.pdbx_strand_id
1 'polypeptide(L)'
;MAKPRLSRVPARRSSSSTMFLTLLIMFTFLVLILLALGILSIPTSNSRSSHKPNDLSSIVHNVVDKNDYDEGVGEQWVEVISWEPRAFIYHNFLSKEECEYLIDLAKPHMEKSTVVDSETGKSKDSRVRTSSGTFLPRGRDKIIRNIEQRIADFTFIPVEHGEGLQVLHYEVGQKYEPHFDYFMDEFNTKNGGQRIATVLMYLSDVEEGGETVFPSAKGNISAVP
;
A
#
# COMPACT_ATOMS: atom_id res chain seq x y z
N MET A 1 24.78 -73.69 -59.74
CA MET A 1 24.65 -73.20 -58.36
C MET A 1 24.54 -71.68 -58.37
N ALA A 2 23.33 -71.12 -58.21
CA ALA A 2 23.12 -69.68 -58.03
C ALA A 2 22.23 -69.50 -56.80
N LYS A 3 22.74 -68.83 -55.76
CA LYS A 3 21.99 -68.51 -54.53
C LYS A 3 21.18 -67.22 -54.76
N PRO A 4 19.91 -67.14 -54.31
CA PRO A 4 19.15 -65.91 -54.38
C PRO A 4 19.61 -64.97 -53.25
N ARG A 5 19.79 -63.68 -53.57
CA ARG A 5 19.99 -62.62 -52.57
C ARG A 5 18.62 -62.15 -52.09
N LEU A 6 18.30 -62.44 -50.83
CA LEU A 6 17.16 -61.84 -50.13
C LEU A 6 17.48 -60.37 -49.81
N SER A 7 16.72 -59.45 -50.40
CA SER A 7 16.73 -58.03 -50.06
C SER A 7 16.14 -57.83 -48.67
N ARG A 8 16.96 -57.38 -47.72
CA ARG A 8 16.52 -56.99 -46.37
C ARG A 8 15.91 -55.58 -46.47
N VAL A 9 14.59 -55.47 -46.31
CA VAL A 9 13.91 -54.17 -46.18
C VAL A 9 14.36 -53.52 -44.87
N PRO A 10 14.83 -52.25 -44.86
CA PRO A 10 15.23 -51.60 -43.62
C PRO A 10 13.98 -51.27 -42.78
N ALA A 11 14.00 -51.68 -41.53
CA ALA A 11 12.98 -51.30 -40.55
C ALA A 11 13.04 -49.77 -40.34
N ARG A 12 11.96 -49.09 -40.69
CA ARG A 12 11.80 -47.63 -40.56
C ARG A 12 11.77 -47.28 -39.07
N ARG A 13 12.89 -46.80 -38.52
CA ARG A 13 12.92 -46.23 -37.16
C ARG A 13 12.06 -44.96 -37.15
N SER A 14 10.94 -45.00 -36.42
CA SER A 14 10.16 -43.80 -36.11
C SER A 14 11.05 -42.82 -35.35
N SER A 15 11.14 -41.59 -35.84
CA SER A 15 11.90 -40.53 -35.19
C SER A 15 11.24 -40.21 -33.86
N SER A 16 12.01 -40.04 -32.79
CA SER A 16 11.47 -39.66 -31.47
C SER A 16 10.57 -38.42 -31.56
N SER A 17 10.89 -37.48 -32.45
CA SER A 17 10.09 -36.29 -32.73
C SER A 17 8.70 -36.61 -33.33
N THR A 18 8.60 -37.63 -34.21
CA THR A 18 7.30 -38.04 -34.77
C THR A 18 6.40 -38.66 -33.71
N MET A 19 6.98 -39.37 -32.71
CA MET A 19 6.23 -39.92 -31.59
C MET A 19 5.66 -38.82 -30.68
N PHE A 20 6.45 -37.78 -30.38
CA PHE A 20 5.98 -36.64 -29.61
C PHE A 20 4.87 -35.87 -30.32
N LEU A 21 5.01 -35.64 -31.62
CA LEU A 21 3.98 -34.95 -32.40
C LEU A 21 2.68 -35.76 -32.42
N THR A 22 2.75 -37.09 -32.60
CA THR A 22 1.55 -37.93 -32.53
C THR A 22 0.91 -37.94 -31.15
N LEU A 23 1.71 -37.93 -30.08
CA LEU A 23 1.18 -37.87 -28.71
C LEU A 23 0.47 -36.54 -28.44
N LEU A 24 1.05 -35.43 -28.90
CA LEU A 24 0.46 -34.10 -28.77
C LEU A 24 -0.88 -34.00 -29.51
N ILE A 25 -0.93 -34.50 -30.75
CA ILE A 25 -2.16 -34.50 -31.55
C ILE A 25 -3.24 -35.34 -30.87
N MET A 26 -2.91 -36.55 -30.40
CA MET A 26 -3.86 -37.42 -29.68
C MET A 26 -4.37 -36.76 -28.39
N PHE A 27 -3.50 -36.08 -27.65
CA PHE A 27 -3.87 -35.35 -26.44
C PHE A 27 -4.81 -34.17 -26.76
N THR A 28 -4.55 -33.41 -27.81
CA THR A 28 -5.45 -32.31 -28.23
C THR A 28 -6.84 -32.81 -28.64
N PHE A 29 -6.93 -33.93 -29.36
CA PHE A 29 -8.21 -34.54 -29.71
C PHE A 29 -8.97 -35.03 -28.48
N LEU A 30 -8.28 -35.63 -27.50
CA LEU A 30 -8.88 -36.05 -26.24
C LEU A 30 -9.48 -34.86 -25.48
N VAL A 31 -8.75 -33.75 -25.37
CA VAL A 31 -9.25 -32.52 -24.72
C VAL A 31 -10.49 -31.99 -25.43
N LEU A 32 -10.49 -31.93 -26.77
CA LEU A 32 -11.65 -31.48 -27.55
C LEU A 32 -12.89 -32.38 -27.36
N ILE A 33 -12.70 -33.69 -27.26
CA ILE A 33 -13.79 -34.64 -26.97
C ILE A 33 -14.35 -34.41 -25.56
N LEU A 34 -13.48 -34.22 -24.56
CA LEU A 34 -13.92 -33.96 -23.18
C LEU A 34 -14.67 -32.62 -23.05
N LEU A 35 -14.26 -31.60 -23.80
CA LEU A 35 -14.99 -30.33 -23.91
C LEU A 35 -16.35 -30.50 -24.59
N ALA A 36 -16.41 -31.25 -25.70
CA ALA A 36 -17.66 -31.50 -26.44
C ALA A 36 -18.67 -32.35 -25.64
N LEU A 37 -18.18 -33.26 -24.79
CA LEU A 37 -19.00 -34.06 -23.88
C LEU A 37 -19.36 -33.32 -22.57
N GLY A 38 -18.87 -32.09 -22.37
CA GLY A 38 -19.15 -31.28 -21.18
C GLY A 38 -18.49 -31.80 -19.89
N ILE A 39 -17.55 -32.75 -20.01
CA ILE A 39 -16.80 -33.33 -18.88
C ILE A 39 -15.71 -32.34 -18.42
N LEU A 40 -15.18 -31.56 -19.35
CA LEU A 40 -14.26 -30.46 -19.09
C LEU A 40 -14.95 -29.14 -19.44
N SER A 41 -14.87 -28.15 -18.56
CA SER A 41 -15.41 -26.80 -18.79
C SER A 41 -14.26 -25.80 -18.84
N ILE A 42 -14.22 -24.95 -19.87
CA ILE A 42 -13.32 -23.80 -19.89
C ILE A 42 -13.99 -22.72 -19.03
N PRO A 43 -13.27 -22.07 -18.08
CA PRO A 43 -13.83 -20.97 -17.31
C PRO A 43 -14.14 -19.81 -18.27
N THR A 44 -15.40 -19.67 -18.64
CA THR A 44 -15.89 -18.49 -19.36
C THR A 44 -16.17 -17.41 -18.32
N SER A 45 -15.23 -16.48 -18.15
CA SER A 45 -15.48 -15.23 -17.43
C SER A 45 -16.42 -14.36 -18.26
N ASN A 46 -17.73 -14.64 -18.17
CA ASN A 46 -18.77 -13.76 -18.68
C ASN A 46 -19.42 -13.03 -17.49
N SER A 47 -18.67 -12.13 -16.86
CA SER A 47 -19.27 -11.01 -16.13
C SER A 47 -19.31 -9.83 -17.09
N ARG A 48 -20.53 -9.52 -17.56
CA ARG A 48 -20.81 -8.33 -18.36
C ARG A 48 -20.87 -7.13 -17.40
N SER A 49 -19.72 -6.67 -16.93
CA SER A 49 -19.58 -5.33 -16.33
C SER A 49 -18.78 -4.47 -17.30
N SER A 50 -19.37 -3.35 -17.67
CA SER A 50 -18.76 -2.33 -18.54
C SER A 50 -17.57 -1.69 -17.82
N HIS A 51 -16.41 -2.33 -17.82
CA HIS A 51 -15.18 -1.75 -17.31
C HIS A 51 -14.56 -0.82 -18.37
N LYS A 52 -14.47 0.47 -18.03
CA LYS A 52 -13.59 1.40 -18.75
C LYS A 52 -12.14 0.94 -18.49
N PRO A 53 -11.27 0.86 -19.51
CA PRO A 53 -9.93 0.29 -19.37
C PRO A 53 -8.95 1.09 -18.48
N ASN A 54 -9.39 2.19 -17.85
CA ASN A 54 -8.57 3.03 -16.97
C ASN A 54 -9.11 3.08 -15.52
N ASP A 55 -9.98 2.15 -15.12
CA ASP A 55 -10.56 2.16 -13.78
C ASP A 55 -9.64 1.45 -12.76
N LEU A 56 -8.70 2.23 -12.22
CA LEU A 56 -7.74 1.80 -11.20
C LEU A 56 -8.42 1.39 -9.87
N SER A 57 -9.68 1.76 -9.63
CA SER A 57 -10.41 1.38 -8.40
C SER A 57 -10.57 -0.13 -8.28
N SER A 58 -10.77 -0.82 -9.40
CA SER A 58 -10.91 -2.28 -9.46
C SER A 58 -9.61 -3.03 -9.13
N ILE A 59 -8.45 -2.42 -9.42
CA ILE A 59 -7.14 -2.98 -9.06
C ILE A 59 -6.89 -2.80 -7.56
N VAL A 60 -7.27 -1.65 -6.99
CA VAL A 60 -7.20 -1.40 -5.54
C VAL A 60 -8.08 -2.40 -4.77
N HIS A 61 -9.34 -2.61 -5.19
CA HIS A 61 -10.23 -3.57 -4.53
C HIS A 61 -9.68 -5.00 -4.50
N ASN A 62 -9.07 -5.48 -5.59
CA ASN A 62 -8.53 -6.84 -5.64
C ASN A 62 -7.25 -7.05 -4.79
N VAL A 63 -6.52 -5.98 -4.45
CA VAL A 63 -5.34 -6.07 -3.57
C VAL A 63 -5.74 -6.07 -2.09
N VAL A 64 -6.80 -5.36 -1.73
CA VAL A 64 -7.27 -5.24 -0.34
C VAL A 64 -7.99 -6.51 0.15
N ASP A 65 -8.69 -7.24 -0.72
CA ASP A 65 -9.48 -8.43 -0.36
C ASP A 65 -8.67 -9.69 0.04
N LYS A 66 -7.35 -9.61 0.22
CA LYS A 66 -6.50 -10.79 0.48
C LYS A 66 -5.76 -10.80 1.81
N ASN A 67 -6.33 -10.19 2.86
CA ASN A 67 -5.87 -10.37 4.23
C ASN A 67 -7.02 -10.80 5.14
N ASP A 68 -7.01 -12.08 5.50
CA ASP A 68 -7.97 -12.79 6.37
C ASP A 68 -7.80 -12.42 7.86
N TYR A 69 -7.62 -11.13 8.17
CA TYR A 69 -7.27 -10.63 9.51
C TYR A 69 -8.04 -9.38 9.94
N ASP A 70 -9.21 -9.11 9.37
CA ASP A 70 -9.90 -7.85 9.64
C ASP A 70 -11.41 -8.03 9.91
N GLU A 71 -11.72 -8.50 11.12
CA GLU A 71 -13.11 -8.51 11.63
C GLU A 71 -13.54 -7.15 12.21
N GLY A 72 -12.79 -6.06 12.00
CA GLY A 72 -13.04 -4.79 12.69
C GLY A 72 -12.94 -3.49 11.88
N VAL A 73 -12.22 -3.46 10.76
CA VAL A 73 -12.09 -2.26 9.94
C VAL A 73 -13.24 -2.21 8.94
N GLY A 74 -14.00 -1.11 8.97
CA GLY A 74 -15.05 -0.86 7.98
C GLY A 74 -14.51 -0.81 6.55
N GLU A 75 -15.39 -0.76 5.55
CA GLU A 75 -14.97 -0.66 4.15
C GLU A 75 -13.94 0.47 3.97
N GLN A 76 -12.83 0.18 3.31
CA GLN A 76 -11.76 1.15 3.07
C GLN A 76 -11.98 1.85 1.73
N TRP A 77 -11.92 3.18 1.71
CA TRP A 77 -12.01 3.95 0.46
C TRP A 77 -11.16 5.22 0.51
N VAL A 78 -10.86 5.75 -0.68
CA VAL A 78 -10.03 6.96 -0.84
C VAL A 78 -10.87 8.10 -1.36
N GLU A 79 -10.74 9.26 -0.73
CA GLU A 79 -11.32 10.52 -1.15
C GLU A 79 -10.23 11.49 -1.61
N VAL A 80 -10.43 12.13 -2.77
CA VAL A 80 -9.50 13.13 -3.30
C VAL A 80 -9.89 14.51 -2.76
N ILE A 81 -9.00 15.13 -1.99
CA ILE A 81 -9.24 16.45 -1.38
C ILE A 81 -8.66 17.57 -2.23
N SER A 82 -7.44 17.38 -2.75
CA SER A 82 -6.80 18.35 -3.62
C SER A 82 -5.78 17.71 -4.53
N TRP A 83 -5.55 18.33 -5.69
CA TRP A 83 -4.44 18.01 -6.59
C TRP A 83 -3.26 19.00 -6.44
N GLU A 84 -3.50 20.18 -5.87
CA GLU A 84 -2.50 21.23 -5.63
C GLU A 84 -2.64 21.83 -4.21
N PRO A 85 -1.91 21.31 -3.20
CA PRO A 85 -1.05 20.12 -3.23
C PRO A 85 -1.87 18.84 -3.34
N ARG A 86 -1.23 17.73 -3.69
CA ARG A 86 -1.88 16.41 -3.68
C ARG A 86 -2.23 16.02 -2.24
N ALA A 87 -3.52 15.90 -1.97
CA ALA A 87 -4.06 15.52 -0.67
C ALA A 87 -5.22 14.53 -0.85
N PHE A 88 -5.19 13.45 -0.10
CA PHE A 88 -6.16 12.36 -0.14
C PHE A 88 -6.50 11.94 1.28
N ILE A 89 -7.76 11.58 1.52
CA ILE A 89 -8.16 10.90 2.77
C ILE A 89 -8.29 9.41 2.46
N TYR A 90 -7.68 8.59 3.29
CA TYR A 90 -7.93 7.16 3.33
C TYR A 90 -8.84 6.85 4.51
N HIS A 91 -10.09 6.55 4.23
CA HIS A 91 -11.09 6.24 5.24
C HIS A 91 -10.88 4.84 5.81
N ASN A 92 -11.03 4.69 7.12
CA ASN A 92 -10.82 3.42 7.84
C ASN A 92 -9.39 2.87 7.66
N PHE A 93 -8.37 3.75 7.64
CA PHE A 93 -6.97 3.33 7.47
C PHE A 93 -6.44 2.54 8.68
N LEU A 94 -6.81 2.93 9.91
CA LEU A 94 -6.50 2.24 11.15
C LEU A 94 -7.77 1.65 11.76
N SER A 95 -7.65 0.49 12.40
CA SER A 95 -8.71 -0.02 13.27
C SER A 95 -8.78 0.81 14.56
N LYS A 96 -9.92 0.74 15.26
CA LYS A 96 -10.07 1.39 16.57
C LYS A 96 -9.05 0.87 17.58
N GLU A 97 -8.78 -0.42 17.56
CA GLU A 97 -7.82 -1.09 18.43
C GLU A 97 -6.38 -0.66 18.11
N GLU A 98 -6.05 -0.45 16.84
CA GLU A 98 -4.75 0.11 16.43
C GLU A 98 -4.60 1.56 16.93
N CYS A 99 -5.66 2.38 16.84
CA CYS A 99 -5.65 3.74 17.39
C CYS A 99 -5.43 3.75 18.91
N GLU A 100 -6.22 2.98 19.66
CA GLU A 100 -6.09 2.86 21.12
C GLU A 100 -4.69 2.34 21.51
N TYR A 101 -4.18 1.34 20.80
CA TYR A 101 -2.84 0.80 21.00
C TYR A 101 -1.75 1.88 20.85
N LEU A 102 -1.80 2.68 19.78
CA LEU A 102 -0.83 3.75 19.54
C LEU A 102 -0.88 4.82 20.63
N ILE A 103 -2.09 5.21 21.07
CA ILE A 103 -2.29 6.18 22.15
C ILE A 103 -1.69 5.67 23.45
N ASP A 104 -2.04 4.45 23.88
CA ASP A 104 -1.59 3.88 25.16
C ASP A 104 -0.08 3.67 25.18
N LEU A 105 0.51 3.26 24.06
CA LEU A 105 1.94 3.07 23.92
C LEU A 105 2.72 4.40 24.02
N ALA A 106 2.14 5.48 23.50
CA ALA A 106 2.77 6.80 23.45
C ALA A 106 2.59 7.59 24.75
N LYS A 107 1.43 7.50 25.40
CA LYS A 107 1.02 8.27 26.59
C LYS A 107 2.09 8.39 27.70
N PRO A 108 2.80 7.33 28.13
CA PRO A 108 3.80 7.45 29.19
C PRO A 108 5.10 8.15 28.76
N HIS A 109 5.30 8.39 27.47
CA HIS A 109 6.54 8.93 26.89
C HIS A 109 6.34 10.32 26.25
N MET A 110 5.21 10.98 26.52
CA MET A 110 4.88 12.28 25.92
C MET A 110 5.73 13.39 26.53
N GLU A 111 6.42 14.14 25.67
CA GLU A 111 7.19 15.32 26.04
C GLU A 111 6.72 16.53 25.24
N LYS A 112 7.02 17.75 25.73
CA LYS A 112 6.68 18.98 25.00
C LYS A 112 7.31 18.96 23.61
N SER A 113 6.51 19.18 22.58
CA SER A 113 6.97 19.15 21.19
C SER A 113 7.94 20.30 20.90
N THR A 114 8.94 20.03 20.08
CA THR A 114 9.94 20.99 19.60
C THR A 114 9.83 21.19 18.09
N VAL A 115 10.47 22.24 17.58
CA VAL A 115 10.66 22.48 16.15
C VAL A 115 12.14 22.42 15.80
N VAL A 116 12.44 22.08 14.54
CA VAL A 116 13.81 22.12 14.03
C VAL A 116 14.16 23.57 13.69
N ASP A 117 15.25 24.06 14.27
CA ASP A 117 15.81 25.36 13.95
C ASP A 117 16.51 25.31 12.59
N SER A 118 16.09 26.15 11.64
CA SER A 118 16.56 26.10 10.24
C SER A 118 18.01 26.49 10.04
N GLU A 119 18.60 27.25 10.97
CA GLU A 119 20.01 27.66 10.89
C GLU A 119 20.94 26.60 11.47
N THR A 120 20.52 25.98 12.57
CA THR A 120 21.37 25.07 13.35
C THR A 120 21.04 23.59 13.18
N GLY A 121 19.87 23.26 12.62
CA GLY A 121 19.35 21.90 12.48
C GLY A 121 18.93 21.23 13.80
N LYS A 122 18.94 21.97 14.92
CA LYS A 122 18.69 21.42 16.27
C LYS A 122 17.23 21.63 16.72
N SER A 123 16.77 20.77 17.63
CA SER A 123 15.48 20.95 18.31
C SER A 123 15.47 22.19 19.19
N LYS A 124 14.39 22.97 19.10
CA LYS A 124 14.15 24.21 19.85
C LYS A 124 12.75 24.23 20.42
N ASP A 125 12.60 24.81 21.61
CA ASP A 125 11.28 25.03 22.22
C ASP A 125 10.41 25.92 21.32
N SER A 126 9.15 25.55 21.17
CA SER A 126 8.26 26.14 20.18
C SER A 126 7.09 26.87 20.81
N ARG A 127 6.84 28.10 20.34
CA ARG A 127 5.58 28.82 20.58
C ARG A 127 4.54 28.56 19.49
N VAL A 128 4.96 27.95 18.38
CA VAL A 128 4.15 27.72 17.19
C VAL A 128 3.66 26.29 17.07
N ARG A 129 4.32 25.35 17.77
CA ARG A 129 3.90 23.97 17.97
C ARG A 129 3.79 23.75 19.47
N THR A 130 2.57 23.63 19.98
CA THR A 130 2.31 23.60 21.42
C THR A 130 1.85 22.23 21.93
N SER A 131 1.87 21.21 21.08
CA SER A 131 1.55 19.82 21.42
C SER A 131 2.56 19.19 22.38
N SER A 132 2.17 18.04 22.92
CA SER A 132 3.10 17.02 23.39
C SER A 132 3.27 15.92 22.34
N GLY A 133 4.37 15.18 22.37
CA GLY A 133 4.63 14.13 21.39
C GLY A 133 5.75 13.18 21.77
N THR A 134 5.81 12.07 21.04
CA THR A 134 6.87 11.06 21.18
C THR A 134 7.06 10.31 19.86
N PHE A 135 8.20 9.64 19.70
CA PHE A 135 8.46 8.77 18.57
C PHE A 135 8.38 7.30 18.99
N LEU A 136 7.63 6.51 18.23
CA LEU A 136 7.63 5.06 18.35
C LEU A 136 8.71 4.51 17.41
N PRO A 137 9.63 3.66 17.91
CA PRO A 137 10.67 3.09 17.08
C PRO A 137 10.11 2.30 15.90
N ARG A 138 10.81 2.36 14.77
CA ARG A 138 10.43 1.58 13.60
C ARG A 138 10.46 0.09 13.87
N GLY A 139 9.51 -0.62 13.28
CA GLY A 139 9.42 -2.07 13.37
C GLY A 139 9.35 -2.63 14.80
N ARG A 140 8.95 -1.83 15.79
CA ARG A 140 8.95 -2.15 17.22
C ARG A 140 8.31 -3.50 17.53
N ASP A 141 7.13 -3.73 17.00
CA ASP A 141 6.31 -4.91 17.25
C ASP A 141 5.47 -5.25 16.01
N LYS A 142 4.64 -6.29 16.12
CA LYS A 142 3.84 -6.77 14.98
C LYS A 142 2.80 -5.73 14.54
N ILE A 143 2.19 -4.99 15.47
CA ILE A 143 1.16 -3.99 15.14
C ILE A 143 1.81 -2.83 14.39
N ILE A 144 2.91 -2.29 14.93
CA ILE A 144 3.67 -1.21 14.27
C ILE A 144 4.14 -1.62 12.88
N ARG A 145 4.69 -2.83 12.72
CA ARG A 145 5.13 -3.32 11.39
C ARG A 145 3.99 -3.45 10.40
N ASN A 146 2.81 -3.89 10.86
CA ASN A 146 1.64 -3.99 9.99
C ASN A 146 1.16 -2.60 9.53
N ILE A 147 1.14 -1.62 10.43
CA ILE A 147 0.80 -0.23 10.09
C ILE A 147 1.82 0.36 9.12
N GLU A 148 3.12 0.19 9.38
CA GLU A 148 4.21 0.63 8.49
C GLU A 148 4.10 0.01 7.09
N GLN A 149 3.77 -1.29 7.01
CA GLN A 149 3.54 -1.97 5.73
C GLN A 149 2.32 -1.41 5.00
N ARG A 150 1.21 -1.17 5.72
CA ARG A 150 0.00 -0.57 5.14
C ARG A 150 0.27 0.83 4.59
N ILE A 151 1.11 1.62 5.29
CA ILE A 151 1.58 2.94 4.81
C ILE A 151 2.38 2.77 3.51
N ALA A 152 3.30 1.81 3.46
CA ALA A 152 4.10 1.56 2.27
C ALA A 152 3.24 1.13 1.06
N ASP A 153 2.26 0.26 1.29
CA ASP A 153 1.34 -0.21 0.25
C ASP A 153 0.48 0.94 -0.30
N PHE A 154 0.00 1.83 0.56
CA PHE A 154 -0.79 3.00 0.14
C PHE A 154 0.05 4.05 -0.61
N THR A 155 1.24 4.34 -0.10
CA THR A 155 2.09 5.41 -0.65
C THR A 155 2.94 4.96 -1.83
N PHE A 156 3.06 3.64 -2.05
CA PHE A 156 4.02 3.02 -2.96
C PHE A 156 5.48 3.37 -2.64
N ILE A 157 5.77 3.73 -1.39
CA ILE A 157 7.11 4.05 -0.90
C ILE A 157 7.55 2.91 0.03
N PRO A 158 8.72 2.28 -0.20
CA PRO A 158 9.21 1.20 0.66
C PRO A 158 9.29 1.60 2.14
N VAL A 159 8.97 0.64 3.02
CA VAL A 159 8.96 0.83 4.49
C VAL A 159 10.31 1.39 4.98
N GLU A 160 11.42 1.02 4.34
CA GLU A 160 12.78 1.49 4.63
C GLU A 160 12.93 3.02 4.57
N HIS A 161 12.12 3.72 3.77
CA HIS A 161 12.16 5.17 3.66
C HIS A 161 11.26 5.89 4.69
N GLY A 162 10.50 5.16 5.50
CA GLY A 162 9.74 5.74 6.60
C GLY A 162 10.63 6.14 7.78
N GLU A 163 10.23 7.20 8.48
CA GLU A 163 10.68 7.51 9.83
C GLU A 163 9.87 6.69 10.87
N GLY A 164 10.28 6.73 12.14
CA GLY A 164 9.45 6.16 13.21
C GLY A 164 8.13 6.94 13.34
N LEU A 165 7.05 6.26 13.77
CA LEU A 165 5.76 6.90 13.93
C LEU A 165 5.83 8.00 14.99
N GLN A 166 5.55 9.23 14.59
CA GLN A 166 5.47 10.36 15.51
C GLN A 166 4.02 10.49 16.01
N VAL A 167 3.80 10.25 17.31
CA VAL A 167 2.50 10.42 17.94
C VAL A 167 2.46 11.80 18.61
N LEU A 168 1.39 12.55 18.38
CA LEU A 168 1.18 13.89 18.90
C LEU A 168 -0.14 13.95 19.67
N HIS A 169 -0.15 14.74 20.75
CA HIS A 169 -1.34 15.00 21.54
C HIS A 169 -1.50 16.50 21.74
N TYR A 170 -2.68 17.01 21.38
CA TYR A 170 -3.07 18.41 21.50
C TYR A 170 -4.17 18.53 22.55
N GLU A 171 -3.92 19.33 23.57
CA GLU A 171 -4.94 19.77 24.52
C GLU A 171 -5.75 20.93 23.94
N VAL A 172 -6.87 21.27 24.58
CA VAL A 172 -7.70 22.41 24.20
C VAL A 172 -6.87 23.69 24.11
N GLY A 173 -6.92 24.35 22.94
CA GLY A 173 -6.18 25.58 22.66
C GLY A 173 -4.73 25.38 22.21
N GLN A 174 -4.22 24.14 22.19
CA GLN A 174 -2.94 23.83 21.56
C GLN A 174 -3.11 23.74 20.03
N LYS A 175 -2.01 23.99 19.31
CA LYS A 175 -2.02 24.07 17.86
C LYS A 175 -0.64 23.82 17.27
N TYR A 176 -0.63 23.69 15.94
CA TYR A 176 0.56 23.83 15.14
C TYR A 176 0.29 24.85 14.03
N GLU A 177 1.08 25.93 14.00
CA GLU A 177 1.05 26.89 12.90
C GLU A 177 1.41 26.23 11.56
N PRO A 178 0.92 26.78 10.43
CA PRO A 178 1.26 26.29 9.09
C PRO A 178 2.77 26.23 8.87
N HIS A 179 3.24 25.09 8.34
CA HIS A 179 4.66 24.82 8.11
C HIS A 179 4.82 23.85 6.94
N PHE A 180 6.09 23.53 6.64
CA PHE A 180 6.45 22.48 5.71
C PHE A 180 7.06 21.30 6.46
N ASP A 181 6.73 20.08 6.02
CA ASP A 181 7.30 18.87 6.61
C ASP A 181 8.72 18.60 6.14
N TYR A 182 9.10 19.12 4.97
CA TYR A 182 10.45 18.96 4.41
C TYR A 182 11.47 19.83 5.15
N PHE A 183 12.72 19.38 5.16
CA PHE A 183 13.81 20.09 5.80
C PHE A 183 14.28 21.26 4.94
N MET A 184 14.45 22.42 5.58
CA MET A 184 15.09 23.59 4.97
C MET A 184 16.60 23.62 5.23
N ASP A 185 17.09 22.82 6.18
CA ASP A 185 18.48 22.79 6.60
C ASP A 185 19.28 21.66 5.91
N GLU A 186 20.57 21.91 5.69
CA GLU A 186 21.46 20.93 5.06
C GLU A 186 21.78 19.75 5.97
N PHE A 187 21.74 19.94 7.29
CA PHE A 187 22.14 18.91 8.24
C PHE A 187 21.18 17.71 8.20
N ASN A 188 19.89 17.94 8.37
CA ASN A 188 18.88 16.87 8.34
C ASN A 188 18.77 16.27 6.93
N THR A 189 18.78 17.10 5.89
CA THR A 189 18.75 16.65 4.50
C THR A 189 19.90 15.70 4.17
N LYS A 190 21.10 15.97 4.68
CA LYS A 190 22.28 15.12 4.45
C LYS A 190 22.29 13.84 5.29
N ASN A 191 21.77 13.88 6.52
CA ASN A 191 21.86 12.77 7.47
C ASN A 191 20.65 11.82 7.43
N GLY A 192 19.49 12.27 6.93
CA GLY A 192 18.26 11.47 6.84
C GLY A 192 17.58 11.48 5.46
N GLY A 193 18.05 12.31 4.53
CA GLY A 193 17.37 12.55 3.26
C GLY A 193 16.29 13.63 3.36
N GLN A 194 15.56 13.84 2.26
CA GLN A 194 14.45 14.80 2.20
C GLN A 194 13.11 14.09 2.25
N ARG A 195 12.14 14.66 2.99
CA ARG A 195 10.77 14.17 3.04
C ARG A 195 10.02 14.52 1.76
N ILE A 196 9.37 13.53 1.15
CA ILE A 196 8.64 13.68 -0.12
C ILE A 196 7.11 13.54 0.04
N ALA A 197 6.65 12.97 1.16
CA ALA A 197 5.25 12.75 1.48
C ALA A 197 5.09 12.58 3.00
N THR A 198 3.88 12.85 3.49
CA THR A 198 3.47 12.66 4.89
C THR A 198 2.14 11.92 4.91
N VAL A 199 2.03 10.92 5.80
CA VAL A 199 0.77 10.27 6.15
C VAL A 199 0.41 10.72 7.56
N LEU A 200 -0.65 11.52 7.67
CA LEU A 200 -1.21 11.95 8.95
C LEU A 200 -2.39 11.05 9.29
N MET A 201 -2.33 10.38 10.45
CA MET A 201 -3.36 9.46 10.92
C MET A 201 -4.01 10.03 12.17
N TYR A 202 -5.33 10.20 12.14
CA TYR A 202 -6.11 10.64 13.29
C TYR A 202 -6.41 9.45 14.20
N LEU A 203 -6.03 9.56 15.48
CA LEU A 203 -6.16 8.46 16.45
C LEU A 203 -7.39 8.59 17.35
N SER A 204 -8.07 9.73 17.32
CA SER A 204 -9.25 10.02 18.13
C SER A 204 -10.13 11.05 17.44
N ASP A 205 -11.44 10.95 17.66
CA ASP A 205 -12.39 11.98 17.24
C ASP A 205 -12.21 13.25 18.09
N VAL A 206 -12.30 14.41 17.44
CA VAL A 206 -12.23 15.73 18.09
C VAL A 206 -13.60 16.42 17.94
N GLU A 207 -14.14 16.92 19.05
CA GLU A 207 -15.47 17.53 19.08
C GLU A 207 -15.54 18.86 18.30
N GLU A 208 -14.52 19.71 18.46
CA GLU A 208 -14.43 21.02 17.79
C GLU A 208 -12.96 21.41 17.58
N GLY A 209 -12.66 21.95 16.39
CA GLY A 209 -11.32 22.34 15.98
C GLY A 209 -10.39 21.17 15.68
N GLY A 210 -9.09 21.43 15.59
CA GLY A 210 -8.07 20.39 15.35
C GLY A 210 -7.87 20.03 13.88
N GLU A 211 -8.46 20.80 12.97
CA GLU A 211 -8.43 20.53 11.53
C GLU A 211 -7.00 20.63 10.97
N THR A 212 -6.69 19.77 9.99
CA THR A 212 -5.48 19.92 9.18
C THR A 212 -5.75 20.87 8.04
N VAL A 213 -5.17 22.07 8.10
CA VAL A 213 -5.42 23.14 7.13
C VAL A 213 -4.23 23.31 6.17
N PHE A 214 -4.53 23.48 4.88
CA PHE A 214 -3.56 23.82 3.83
C PHE A 214 -3.85 25.22 3.28
N PRO A 215 -3.32 26.31 3.89
CA PRO A 215 -3.74 27.68 3.56
C PRO A 215 -3.41 28.14 2.14
N SER A 216 -2.44 27.50 1.48
CA SER A 216 -1.98 27.84 0.13
C SER A 216 -2.56 26.93 -0.96
N ALA A 217 -3.42 25.99 -0.59
CA ALA A 217 -3.97 25.03 -1.53
C ALA A 217 -5.00 25.71 -2.46
N LYS A 218 -5.06 25.23 -3.71
CA LYS A 218 -5.89 25.83 -4.76
C LYS A 218 -7.10 24.93 -5.04
N GLY A 219 -8.31 25.40 -4.74
CA GLY A 219 -9.56 24.70 -4.99
C GLY A 219 -10.61 24.96 -3.91
N ASN A 220 -11.84 24.45 -4.09
CA ASN A 220 -12.80 24.35 -2.99
C ASN A 220 -12.40 23.15 -2.14
N ILE A 221 -11.70 23.41 -1.03
CA ILE A 221 -11.21 22.38 -0.12
C ILE A 221 -12.18 22.33 1.05
N SER A 222 -12.73 21.15 1.34
CA SER A 222 -13.36 20.91 2.62
C SER A 222 -12.25 20.76 3.65
N ALA A 223 -12.27 21.54 4.73
CA ALA A 223 -11.40 21.27 5.87
C ALA A 223 -11.61 19.80 6.28
N VAL A 224 -10.52 19.07 6.47
CA VAL A 224 -10.61 17.68 6.92
C VAL A 224 -10.74 17.72 8.44
N PRO A 225 -11.81 17.14 9.01
CA PRO A 225 -11.99 17.05 10.45
C PRO A 225 -10.84 16.28 11.11
#